data_AF-A0AAV2INZ2-F1
#
_entry.id   AF-A0AAV2INZ2-F1
#
_cell.length_a   1.000
_cell.length_b   1.000
_cell.length_c   1.000
_cell.angle_alpha   90.00
_cell.angle_beta   90.00
_cell.angle_gamma   90.00
#
_symmetry.space_group_name_H-M   'P 1'
#
loop_
_entity.id
_entity.type
_entity.pdbx_description
1 polymer ?
#
loop_
_entity_poly.entity_id
_entity_poly.type
_entity_poly.pdbx_seq_one_letter_code
_entity_poly.pdbx_strand_id
1 'polypeptide(L)'
;ACEDQGVEHQTGETWPSHTSPCDICECQSGTVICKPRQTCPVQCSNGVIRPGECCSQCTECLFEGRVISDGEIVTFSGGDTCRICTCQRGNMNCRIMLTDQECSKLNCGRTEVPSGECCPTCAGCVYKDKKFKDGETVSQDSCSQCVCKEGCFDGVQ
;
A
#
# COMPACT_ATOMS: atom_id res chain seq x y z
N ALA A 1 36.78 25.76 -21.16
CA ALA A 1 36.15 24.43 -21.05
C ALA A 1 36.64 23.77 -19.78
N CYS A 2 35.88 22.82 -19.26
CA CYS A 2 36.24 21.95 -18.16
C CYS A 2 36.26 20.51 -18.65
N GLU A 3 37.02 19.64 -18.00
CA GLU A 3 36.99 18.19 -18.24
C GLU A 3 36.43 17.50 -16.99
N ASP A 4 35.40 16.68 -17.15
CA ASP A 4 34.85 15.82 -16.10
C ASP A 4 34.69 14.39 -16.64
N GLN A 5 35.28 13.42 -15.95
CA GLN A 5 35.29 12.01 -16.37
C GLN A 5 35.70 11.75 -17.84
N GLY A 6 36.60 12.58 -18.38
CA GLY A 6 37.03 12.49 -19.78
C GLY A 6 36.03 13.06 -20.81
N VAL A 7 34.99 13.76 -20.35
CA VAL A 7 34.06 14.53 -21.17
C VAL A 7 34.38 16.01 -21.06
N GLU A 8 34.49 16.69 -22.21
CA GLU A 8 34.71 18.14 -22.26
C GLU A 8 33.39 18.90 -22.17
N HIS A 9 33.28 19.81 -21.21
CA HIS A 9 32.12 20.66 -20.98
C HIS A 9 32.44 22.14 -21.23
N GLN A 10 31.49 22.86 -21.82
CA GLN A 10 31.63 24.29 -22.09
C GLN A 10 31.45 25.12 -20.80
N THR A 11 32.06 26.31 -20.74
CA THR A 11 31.86 27.22 -19.61
C THR A 11 30.36 27.58 -19.49
N GLY A 12 29.78 27.39 -18.30
CA GLY A 12 28.36 27.58 -18.01
C GLY A 12 27.48 26.36 -18.26
N GLU A 13 28.01 25.28 -18.83
CA GLU A 13 27.29 24.01 -18.95
C GLU A 13 27.04 23.40 -17.56
N THR A 14 25.89 22.73 -17.40
CA THR A 14 25.52 22.02 -16.17
C THR A 14 25.15 20.57 -16.45
N TRP A 15 25.56 19.66 -15.56
CA TRP A 15 25.30 18.23 -15.69
C TRP A 15 25.15 17.56 -14.30
N PRO A 16 24.48 16.39 -14.21
CA PRO A 16 24.40 15.63 -12.96
C PRO A 16 25.78 15.13 -12.51
N SER A 17 26.04 15.18 -11.20
CA SER A 17 27.26 14.60 -10.64
C SER A 17 27.27 13.08 -10.73
N HIS A 18 28.42 12.52 -11.05
CA HIS A 18 28.64 11.07 -11.07
C HIS A 18 28.80 10.45 -9.68
N THR A 19 29.15 11.25 -8.67
CA THR A 19 29.38 10.75 -7.30
C THR A 19 28.13 10.85 -6.43
N SER A 20 27.20 11.74 -6.79
CA SER A 20 25.97 12.00 -6.04
C SER A 20 24.85 12.35 -7.01
N PRO A 21 23.76 11.56 -7.08
CA PRO A 21 22.67 11.84 -8.02
C PRO A 21 21.94 13.16 -7.72
N CYS A 22 22.12 13.69 -6.51
CA CYS A 22 21.54 14.95 -6.06
C CYS A 22 22.41 16.17 -6.29
N ASP A 23 23.65 16.03 -6.75
CA ASP A 23 24.49 17.17 -7.05
C ASP A 23 24.42 17.52 -8.54
N ILE A 24 24.44 18.81 -8.84
CA ILE A 24 24.58 19.34 -10.19
C ILE A 24 25.93 20.03 -10.27
N CYS A 25 26.72 19.64 -11.25
CA CYS A 25 28.01 20.22 -11.58
C CYS A 25 27.85 21.30 -12.63
N GLU A 26 28.69 22.33 -12.54
CA GLU A 26 28.77 23.44 -13.48
C GLU A 26 30.24 23.70 -13.84
N CYS A 27 30.52 23.95 -15.12
CA CYS A 27 31.83 24.41 -15.55
C CYS A 27 31.99 25.93 -15.35
N GLN A 28 32.72 26.33 -14.32
CA GLN A 28 33.03 27.74 -14.03
C GLN A 28 34.47 28.06 -14.44
N SER A 29 34.63 28.62 -15.65
CA SER A 29 35.91 29.16 -16.16
C SER A 29 37.10 28.20 -16.02
N GLY A 30 36.91 26.92 -16.34
CA GLY A 30 37.94 25.88 -16.28
C GLY A 30 37.94 25.04 -15.00
N THR A 31 37.05 25.32 -14.05
CA THR A 31 36.87 24.53 -12.83
C THR A 31 35.47 23.92 -12.80
N VAL A 32 35.37 22.62 -12.49
CA VAL A 32 34.10 21.95 -12.23
C VAL A 32 33.67 22.24 -10.79
N ILE A 33 32.47 22.78 -10.61
CA ILE A 33 31.89 23.03 -9.28
C ILE A 33 30.57 22.29 -9.17
N CYS A 34 30.49 21.32 -8.26
CA CYS A 34 29.27 20.57 -7.98
C CYS A 34 28.60 21.09 -6.71
N LYS A 35 27.27 21.27 -6.78
CA LYS A 35 26.45 21.74 -5.67
C LYS A 35 25.20 20.88 -5.51
N PRO A 36 24.70 20.69 -4.29
CA PRO A 36 23.42 20.05 -4.07
C PRO A 36 22.31 20.76 -4.85
N ARG A 37 21.48 19.96 -5.51
CA ARG A 37 20.25 20.40 -6.14
C ARG A 37 19.35 21.02 -5.08
N GLN A 38 18.86 22.23 -5.34
CA GLN A 38 18.02 22.94 -4.37
C GLN A 38 16.58 22.41 -4.34
N THR A 39 16.02 22.00 -5.48
CA THR A 39 14.63 21.53 -5.59
C THR A 39 14.45 20.48 -6.69
N CYS A 40 13.57 19.50 -6.47
CA CYS A 40 13.10 18.59 -7.52
C CYS A 40 12.03 19.25 -8.39
N PRO A 41 11.91 18.89 -9.69
CA PRO A 41 10.96 19.52 -10.62
C PRO A 41 9.50 19.31 -10.21
N VAL A 42 9.22 18.12 -9.66
CA VAL A 42 7.93 17.74 -9.10
C VAL A 42 8.12 17.40 -7.64
N GLN A 43 7.12 17.73 -6.82
CA GLN A 43 7.12 17.51 -5.39
C GLN A 43 5.91 16.66 -5.02
N CYS A 44 6.14 15.60 -4.26
CA CYS A 44 5.12 14.73 -3.71
C CYS A 44 5.63 14.10 -2.40
N SER A 45 4.73 13.78 -1.49
CA SER A 45 5.08 13.35 -0.13
C SER A 45 5.53 11.89 -0.03
N ASN A 46 5.08 11.05 -0.95
CA ASN A 46 5.29 9.59 -0.92
C ASN A 46 5.90 9.08 -2.22
N GLY A 47 6.51 9.93 -3.04
CA GLY A 47 7.06 9.52 -4.32
C GLY A 47 8.17 8.45 -4.20
N VAL A 48 8.18 7.49 -5.12
CA VAL A 48 9.29 6.52 -5.24
C VAL A 48 10.53 7.20 -5.83
N ILE A 49 11.65 7.18 -5.10
CA ILE A 49 12.98 7.56 -5.61
C ILE A 49 13.71 6.27 -5.98
N ARG A 50 14.04 6.09 -7.27
CA ARG A 50 14.71 4.86 -7.73
C ARG A 50 16.22 4.93 -7.52
N PRO A 51 16.92 3.79 -7.48
CA PRO A 51 18.38 3.78 -7.37
C PRO A 51 19.03 4.60 -8.49
N GLY A 52 19.93 5.51 -8.11
CA GLY A 52 20.61 6.42 -9.03
C GLY A 52 19.83 7.70 -9.37
N GLU A 53 18.60 7.86 -8.86
CA GLU A 53 17.84 9.11 -8.99
C GLU A 53 17.92 9.95 -7.70
N CYS A 54 17.89 11.27 -7.84
CA CYS A 54 17.72 12.17 -6.69
C CYS A 54 16.25 12.45 -6.36
N CYS A 55 15.43 12.51 -7.40
CA CYS A 55 14.08 13.03 -7.34
C CYS A 55 13.10 11.97 -7.81
N SER A 56 11.98 11.85 -7.10
CA SER A 56 10.85 11.05 -7.57
C SER A 56 10.21 11.68 -8.80
N GLN A 57 9.67 10.83 -9.67
CA GLN A 57 8.83 11.23 -10.79
C GLN A 57 7.36 11.44 -10.37
N CYS A 58 7.02 11.14 -9.11
CA CYS A 58 5.68 11.27 -8.55
C CYS A 58 4.60 10.51 -9.33
N THR A 59 4.96 9.34 -9.87
CA THR A 59 4.05 8.44 -10.61
C THR A 59 3.51 7.29 -9.75
N GLU A 60 4.20 7.00 -8.64
CA GLU A 60 3.92 5.89 -7.74
C GLU A 60 4.18 6.35 -6.31
N CYS A 61 3.56 5.67 -5.34
CA CYS A 61 3.73 5.97 -3.93
C CYS A 61 4.51 4.86 -3.22
N LEU A 62 5.56 5.20 -2.49
CA LEU A 62 6.17 4.36 -1.47
C LEU A 62 5.45 4.60 -0.14
N PHE A 63 4.75 3.57 0.34
CA PHE A 63 4.02 3.63 1.61
C PHE A 63 4.17 2.31 2.36
N GLU A 64 4.59 2.39 3.63
CA GLU A 64 4.86 1.22 4.49
C GLU A 64 5.74 0.14 3.82
N GLY A 65 6.74 0.58 3.04
CA GLY A 65 7.69 -0.30 2.34
C GLY A 65 7.15 -0.97 1.08
N ARG A 66 5.93 -0.61 0.63
CA ARG A 66 5.32 -1.10 -0.61
C ARG A 66 5.23 0.01 -1.65
N VAL A 67 5.41 -0.35 -2.91
CA VAL A 67 5.13 0.52 -4.05
C VAL A 67 3.66 0.34 -4.42
N ILE A 68 2.93 1.45 -4.44
CA ILE A 68 1.49 1.54 -4.74
C ILE A 68 1.35 2.34 -6.02
N SER A 69 0.62 1.78 -6.98
CA SER A 69 0.41 2.40 -8.30
C SER A 69 -0.52 3.61 -8.20
N ASP A 70 -0.41 4.55 -9.13
CA ASP A 70 -1.36 5.68 -9.19
C ASP A 70 -2.82 5.18 -9.31
N GLY A 71 -3.70 5.72 -8.47
CA GLY A 71 -5.10 5.32 -8.38
C GLY A 71 -5.35 4.00 -7.62
N GLU A 72 -4.31 3.25 -7.25
CA GLU A 72 -4.48 2.01 -6.49
C GLU A 72 -4.99 2.31 -5.07
N ILE A 73 -5.96 1.51 -4.65
CA ILE A 73 -6.60 1.59 -3.34
C ILE A 73 -6.11 0.43 -2.50
N VAL A 74 -5.51 0.75 -1.36
CA VAL A 74 -5.02 -0.23 -0.40
C VAL A 74 -5.68 -0.02 0.95
N THR A 75 -5.90 -1.12 1.67
CA THR A 75 -6.44 -1.10 3.03
C THR A 75 -5.37 -1.56 4.01
N PHE A 76 -5.26 -0.86 5.13
CA PHE A 76 -4.35 -1.18 6.21
C PHE A 76 -5.15 -1.35 7.50
N SER A 77 -5.06 -2.54 8.07
CA SER A 77 -5.68 -2.90 9.36
C SER A 77 -4.66 -2.75 10.48
N GLY A 78 -4.88 -1.80 11.40
CA GLY A 78 -4.05 -1.61 12.60
C GLY A 78 -4.93 -1.61 13.85
N GLY A 79 -5.30 -2.80 14.34
CA GLY A 79 -6.22 -2.95 15.46
C GLY A 79 -7.66 -2.55 15.10
N ASP A 80 -8.31 -1.72 15.92
CA ASP A 80 -9.71 -1.30 15.75
C ASP A 80 -9.92 -0.20 14.69
N THR A 81 -8.86 0.25 14.03
CA THR A 81 -8.94 1.29 13.00
C THR A 81 -8.54 0.76 11.65
N CYS A 82 -9.47 0.89 10.70
CA CYS A 82 -9.22 0.64 9.29
C CYS A 82 -8.85 1.94 8.60
N ARG A 83 -7.79 1.91 7.80
CA ARG A 83 -7.45 3.01 6.90
C ARG A 83 -7.49 2.53 5.47
N ILE A 84 -8.23 3.26 4.65
CA ILE A 84 -8.19 3.14 3.20
C ILE A 84 -7.33 4.27 2.66
N CYS A 85 -6.38 3.92 1.82
CA CYS A 85 -5.46 4.86 1.23
C CYS A 85 -5.46 4.72 -0.29
N THR A 86 -5.34 5.84 -0.98
CA THR A 86 -5.22 5.89 -2.44
C THR A 86 -3.98 6.67 -2.82
N CYS A 87 -3.16 6.10 -3.71
CA CYS A 87 -2.05 6.84 -4.29
C CYS A 87 -2.57 7.80 -5.36
N GLN A 88 -2.16 9.07 -5.28
CA GLN A 88 -2.46 10.09 -6.28
C GLN A 88 -1.20 10.89 -6.58
N ARG A 89 -0.57 10.57 -7.71
CA ARG A 89 0.64 11.22 -8.23
C ARG A 89 1.74 11.34 -7.17
N GLY A 90 2.09 10.21 -6.56
CA GLY A 90 3.11 10.13 -5.51
C GLY A 90 2.68 10.70 -4.15
N ASN A 91 1.40 11.03 -3.96
CA ASN A 91 0.86 11.45 -2.66
C ASN A 91 -0.14 10.41 -2.15
N MET A 92 0.09 9.91 -0.94
CA MET A 92 -0.87 9.00 -0.31
C MET A 92 -1.98 9.79 0.37
N ASN A 93 -3.22 9.50 -0.03
CA ASN A 93 -4.41 10.07 0.58
C ASN A 93 -5.12 8.99 1.39
N CYS A 94 -5.04 9.08 2.71
CA CYS A 94 -5.61 8.11 3.63
C CYS A 94 -6.81 8.69 4.37
N ARG A 95 -7.84 7.86 4.59
CA ARG A 95 -8.96 8.17 5.48
C ARG A 95 -9.28 6.96 6.35
N ILE A 96 -9.81 7.21 7.54
CA ILE A 96 -10.32 6.14 8.40
C ILE A 96 -11.61 5.62 7.75
N MET A 97 -11.69 4.30 7.58
CA MET A 97 -12.94 3.61 7.28
C MET A 97 -13.58 3.20 8.60
N LEU A 98 -14.78 3.70 8.85
CA LEU A 98 -15.62 3.21 9.93
C LEU A 98 -16.36 1.99 9.41
N THR A 99 -16.05 0.81 9.96
CA THR A 99 -16.62 -0.47 9.53
C THR A 99 -18.14 -0.46 9.52
N ASP A 100 -18.77 0.20 10.50
CA ASP A 100 -20.23 0.29 10.63
C ASP A 100 -20.92 1.08 9.51
N GLN A 101 -20.18 1.93 8.79
CA GLN A 101 -20.73 2.80 7.74
C GLN A 101 -20.43 2.28 6.33
N GLU A 102 -19.25 1.68 6.11
CA GLU A 102 -18.77 1.33 4.77
C GLU A 102 -18.77 -0.17 4.48
N CYS A 103 -18.87 -1.03 5.49
CA CYS A 103 -18.99 -2.47 5.27
C CYS A 103 -20.44 -2.89 5.05
N SER A 104 -20.63 -3.98 4.30
CA SER A 104 -21.95 -4.58 4.13
C SER A 104 -22.47 -5.11 5.47
N LYS A 105 -23.74 -4.82 5.77
CA LYS A 105 -24.41 -5.42 6.93
C LYS A 105 -24.52 -6.92 6.75
N LEU A 106 -24.04 -7.67 7.73
CA LEU A 106 -24.12 -9.12 7.76
C LEU A 106 -25.30 -9.56 8.61
N ASN A 107 -26.04 -10.56 8.15
CA ASN A 107 -27.08 -11.24 8.92
C ASN A 107 -26.48 -12.54 9.47
N CYS A 108 -25.64 -12.46 10.48
CA CYS A 108 -25.10 -13.63 11.16
C CYS A 108 -24.79 -13.34 12.62
N GLY A 109 -24.98 -14.33 13.49
CA GLY A 109 -24.75 -14.20 14.93
C GLY A 109 -23.26 -14.09 15.30
N ARG A 110 -22.37 -14.49 14.38
CA ARG A 110 -20.92 -14.48 14.57
C ARG A 110 -20.19 -14.00 13.32
N THR A 111 -19.34 -13.00 13.53
CA THR A 111 -18.48 -12.40 12.50
C THR A 111 -17.01 -12.60 12.82
N GLU A 112 -16.17 -12.59 11.79
CA GLU A 112 -14.72 -12.52 11.92
C GLU A 112 -14.14 -11.54 10.89
N VAL A 113 -13.07 -10.84 11.24
CA VAL A 113 -12.33 -9.97 10.32
C VAL A 113 -11.09 -10.73 9.86
N PRO A 114 -11.01 -11.14 8.57
CA PRO A 114 -9.83 -11.82 8.05
C PRO A 114 -8.57 -10.96 8.19
N SER A 115 -7.40 -11.60 8.35
CA SER A 115 -6.13 -10.87 8.47
C SER A 115 -5.84 -10.03 7.22
N GLY A 116 -5.61 -8.73 7.41
CA GLY A 116 -5.37 -7.78 6.33
C GLY A 116 -6.64 -7.26 5.66
N GLU A 117 -7.82 -7.69 6.11
CA GLU A 117 -9.10 -7.15 5.66
C GLU A 117 -9.71 -6.21 6.69
N CYS A 118 -10.58 -5.33 6.19
CA CYS A 118 -11.25 -4.34 7.02
C CYS A 118 -12.68 -4.72 7.37
N CYS A 119 -13.38 -5.38 6.45
CA CYS A 119 -14.76 -5.73 6.67
C CYS A 119 -14.89 -7.10 7.33
N PRO A 120 -15.76 -7.23 8.35
CA PRO A 120 -16.09 -8.53 8.87
C PRO A 120 -16.76 -9.37 7.78
N THR A 121 -16.60 -10.67 7.91
CA THR A 121 -17.31 -11.71 7.15
C THR A 121 -18.02 -12.63 8.13
N CYS A 122 -19.03 -13.38 7.69
CA CYS A 122 -19.65 -14.37 8.56
C CYS A 122 -18.65 -15.49 8.84
N ALA A 123 -18.38 -15.73 10.13
CA ALA A 123 -17.31 -16.64 10.57
C ALA A 123 -17.61 -18.13 10.34
N GLY A 124 -18.74 -18.42 9.70
CA GLY A 124 -19.29 -19.76 9.60
C GLY A 124 -19.57 -20.37 10.98
N CYS A 125 -19.75 -21.69 11.01
CA CYS A 125 -20.01 -22.45 12.22
C CYS A 125 -18.76 -23.26 12.61
N VAL A 126 -18.60 -23.56 13.89
CA VAL A 126 -17.49 -24.40 14.38
C VAL A 126 -18.05 -25.59 15.14
N TYR A 127 -17.72 -26.81 14.70
CA TYR A 127 -18.08 -28.04 15.40
C TYR A 127 -16.85 -28.95 15.50
N LYS A 128 -16.48 -29.34 16.74
CA LYS A 128 -15.28 -30.15 17.02
C LYS A 128 -14.02 -29.63 16.30
N ASP A 129 -13.75 -28.33 16.47
CA ASP A 129 -12.62 -27.60 15.88
C ASP A 129 -12.57 -27.53 14.34
N LYS A 130 -13.64 -27.98 13.65
CA LYS A 130 -13.79 -27.81 12.21
C LYS A 130 -14.69 -26.63 11.90
N LYS A 131 -14.23 -25.76 11.00
CA LYS A 131 -15.00 -24.65 10.44
C LYS A 131 -15.91 -25.17 9.32
N PHE A 132 -17.15 -24.70 9.32
CA PHE A 132 -18.18 -24.99 8.32
C PHE A 132 -18.67 -23.68 7.70
N LYS A 133 -18.79 -23.65 6.38
CA LYS A 133 -19.36 -22.52 5.65
C LYS A 133 -20.89 -22.54 5.74
N ASP A 134 -21.50 -21.39 5.45
CA ASP A 134 -22.95 -21.29 5.32
C ASP A 134 -23.48 -22.33 4.31
N GLY A 135 -24.54 -23.05 4.68
CA GLY A 135 -25.12 -24.17 3.95
C GLY A 135 -24.47 -25.54 4.19
N GLU A 136 -23.28 -25.61 4.81
CA GLU A 136 -22.64 -26.90 5.09
C GLU A 136 -23.33 -27.63 6.25
N THR A 137 -23.47 -28.94 6.12
CA THR A 137 -24.15 -29.79 7.11
C THR A 137 -23.15 -30.62 7.91
N VAL A 138 -23.44 -30.79 9.19
CA VAL A 138 -22.66 -31.64 10.10
C VAL A 138 -23.59 -32.61 10.83
N SER A 139 -23.19 -33.87 10.93
CA SER A 139 -23.86 -34.85 11.79
C SER A 139 -23.31 -34.70 13.20
N GLN A 140 -24.13 -34.27 14.14
CA GLN A 140 -23.73 -34.17 15.54
C GLN A 140 -23.70 -35.55 16.21
N ASP A 141 -24.65 -36.42 15.83
CA ASP A 141 -24.76 -37.81 16.25
C ASP A 141 -25.52 -38.63 15.19
N SER A 142 -25.93 -39.86 15.52
CA SER A 142 -26.66 -40.75 14.60
C SER A 142 -28.09 -40.31 14.29
N CYS A 143 -28.62 -39.28 14.97
CA CYS A 143 -30.03 -38.85 14.87
C CYS A 143 -30.19 -37.36 14.56
N SER A 144 -29.12 -36.57 14.61
CA SER A 144 -29.17 -35.11 14.50
C SER A 144 -28.20 -34.64 13.42
N GLN A 145 -28.75 -34.08 12.35
CA GLN A 145 -27.98 -33.35 11.35
C GLN A 145 -28.25 -31.86 11.54
N CYS A 146 -27.21 -31.03 11.50
CA CYS A 146 -27.34 -29.58 11.61
C CYS A 146 -26.77 -28.91 10.38
N VAL A 147 -27.44 -27.88 9.88
CA VAL A 147 -26.93 -27.03 8.81
C VAL A 147 -26.35 -25.76 9.40
N CYS A 148 -25.17 -25.36 8.94
CA CYS A 148 -24.64 -24.06 9.26
C CYS A 148 -25.45 -23.00 8.52
N LYS A 149 -26.14 -22.15 9.25
CA LYS A 149 -26.87 -21.00 8.71
C LYS A 149 -26.52 -19.77 9.51
N GLU A 150 -26.03 -18.74 8.84
CA GLU A 150 -25.80 -17.42 9.42
C GLU A 150 -24.89 -17.49 10.68
N GLY A 151 -23.93 -18.41 10.68
CA GLY A 151 -23.00 -18.63 11.79
C GLY A 151 -23.53 -19.47 12.96
N CYS A 152 -24.73 -20.03 12.85
CA CYS A 152 -25.36 -20.91 13.84
C CYS A 152 -25.70 -22.27 13.23
N PHE A 153 -25.72 -23.32 14.05
CA PHE A 153 -26.22 -24.63 13.62
C PHE A 153 -27.73 -24.70 13.80
N ASP A 154 -28.46 -24.84 12.71
CA ASP A 154 -29.90 -25.04 12.66
C ASP A 154 -30.19 -26.54 12.51
N GLY A 155 -31.11 -27.06 13.32
CA GLY A 155 -31.42 -28.49 13.37
C GLY A 155 -32.20 -28.94 12.12
N VAL A 156 -31.79 -30.04 11.52
CA VAL A 156 -32.51 -30.72 10.44
C VAL A 156 -33.12 -31.98 11.04
N GLN A 157 -34.45 -32.08 11.01
CA GLN A 157 -35.20 -33.27 11.42
C GLN A 157 -34.92 -34.46 10.49
#